data_AF-A0A2V6JE70-F1
#
_entry.id   AF-A0A2V6JE70-F1
#
_cell.length_a   1.000
_cell.length_b   1.000
_cell.length_c   1.000
_cell.angle_alpha   90.00
_cell.angle_beta   90.00
_cell.angle_gamma   90.00
#
_symmetry.space_group_name_H-M   'P 1'
#
loop_
_entity.id
_entity.type
_entity.pdbx_description
1 polymer ?
#
loop_
_entity_poly.entity_id
_entity_poly.type
_entity_poly.pdbx_seq_one_letter_code
_entity_poly.pdbx_strand_id
1 'polypeptide(L)'
;MLFRKHWLKAMRNKEQKGELSVQAIAGTHVVLLGMNLPEQNCPGLLGFALRREDHTEGEKYWLSGYKTFKSVEPSPPPGLLYSTRQHPIQGFTWSDFSAKPEHDYTYEVFALRGAPASPKESEKVAVDIRTESEHGRTHHVHFNRGAAASQEYTRRFGDKRPEQVGPAAFEWLSRGAAESIADFIGRAVGPGWGLRVGAYEFTDEQVLTALGAARDRGADVQVLYHAENDTQKISNEKAIQKFGLQNICQPRNAQGLTLSHNKTIVLTKAGAAQAVLTGSTNFSVGGIYGHSNVVHVCERDDVAGQYLWLWNELKKNLPKSADAGVLVGKTPLPGDPLAKQITPIFSPRDSLEALDWYAQQAKGANDALFMTFAFGMNQRFQDAYRNGNAKLRYALMEAMSGPTRTKEQKAANEAAIIALRRMPENKFAIGSRLGKGAFNHWLVEQLSGLNVHVRYLHTKYMLVDPLGANP
;
A
#
# COMPACT_ATOMS: atom_id res chain seq x y z
N MET A 1 -14.30 10.95 -41.94
CA MET A 1 -14.34 10.08 -40.74
C MET A 1 -12.88 9.78 -40.37
N LEU A 2 -12.23 10.67 -39.59
CA LEU A 2 -10.84 10.48 -39.19
C LEU A 2 -10.79 9.42 -38.09
N PHE A 3 -10.27 8.23 -38.44
CA PHE A 3 -9.79 7.27 -37.47
C PHE A 3 -8.62 7.90 -36.69
N ARG A 4 -8.90 8.50 -35.52
CA ARG A 4 -7.86 8.79 -34.54
C ARG A 4 -7.31 7.44 -34.06
N LYS A 5 -6.08 7.14 -34.47
CA LYS A 5 -5.22 6.13 -33.83
C LYS A 5 -5.18 6.45 -32.33
N HIS A 6 -6.00 5.77 -31.54
CA HIS A 6 -5.79 5.68 -30.10
C HIS A 6 -4.54 4.82 -29.91
N TRP A 7 -3.39 5.47 -29.87
CA TRP A 7 -2.21 4.87 -29.26
C TRP A 7 -2.63 4.50 -27.84
N LEU A 8 -2.62 3.21 -27.51
CA LEU A 8 -2.80 2.76 -26.13
C LEU A 8 -1.74 3.49 -25.29
N LYS A 9 -2.16 4.52 -24.55
CA LYS A 9 -1.29 5.23 -23.63
C LYS A 9 -0.79 4.22 -22.60
N ALA A 10 0.52 4.10 -22.47
CA ALA A 10 1.13 3.13 -21.58
C ALA A 10 1.07 3.61 -20.12
N MET A 11 0.92 2.67 -19.18
CA MET A 11 1.07 2.89 -17.74
C MET A 11 2.45 3.45 -17.37
N ARG A 12 3.46 3.14 -18.19
CA ARG A 12 4.83 3.60 -18.05
C ARG A 12 5.24 4.19 -19.37
N ASN A 13 5.62 5.46 -19.38
CA ASN A 13 6.07 6.12 -20.59
C ASN A 13 7.30 6.99 -20.32
N LYS A 14 8.18 7.10 -21.32
CA LYS A 14 9.36 7.94 -21.27
C LYS A 14 9.40 8.79 -22.52
N GLU A 15 9.50 10.09 -22.32
CA GLU A 15 9.62 11.06 -23.40
C GLU A 15 10.86 11.91 -23.21
N GLN A 16 11.44 12.36 -24.32
CA GLN A 16 12.63 13.20 -24.33
C GLN A 16 12.51 14.28 -25.40
N LYS A 17 12.91 15.51 -25.06
CA LYS A 17 13.02 16.62 -26.01
C LYS A 17 14.27 17.44 -25.70
N GLY A 18 15.21 17.42 -26.63
CA GLY A 18 16.57 17.91 -26.37
C GLY A 18 17.21 17.11 -25.24
N GLU A 19 17.79 17.81 -24.27
CA GLU A 19 18.51 17.22 -23.13
C GLU A 19 17.59 16.85 -21.96
N LEU A 20 16.35 17.35 -21.93
CA LEU A 20 15.38 17.00 -20.90
C LEU A 20 14.66 15.70 -21.27
N SER A 21 14.63 14.74 -20.35
CA SER A 21 13.77 13.56 -20.44
C SER A 21 12.92 13.40 -19.19
N VAL A 22 11.74 12.79 -19.37
CA VAL A 22 10.76 12.55 -18.31
C VAL A 22 10.30 11.11 -18.41
N GLN A 23 10.45 10.36 -17.32
CA GLN A 23 9.83 9.06 -17.11
C GLN A 23 8.58 9.26 -16.26
N ALA A 24 7.43 8.82 -16.74
CA ALA A 24 6.20 8.73 -15.96
C ALA A 24 5.85 7.26 -15.70
N ILE A 25 5.45 6.97 -14.47
CA ILE A 25 4.98 5.65 -14.02
C ILE A 25 3.67 5.90 -13.29
N ALA A 26 2.57 5.54 -13.93
CA ALA A 26 1.26 5.58 -13.33
C ALA A 26 1.00 4.30 -12.52
N GLY A 27 0.34 4.46 -11.38
CA GLY A 27 -0.45 3.42 -10.75
C GLY A 27 -1.93 3.79 -10.87
N THR A 28 -2.74 3.30 -9.93
CA THR A 28 -4.19 3.55 -9.91
C THR A 28 -4.56 4.99 -9.53
N HIS A 29 -3.86 5.57 -8.56
CA HIS A 29 -4.20 6.87 -7.95
C HIS A 29 -2.99 7.79 -7.79
N VAL A 30 -1.83 7.38 -8.31
CA VAL A 30 -0.57 8.11 -8.17
C VAL A 30 0.18 8.03 -9.48
N VAL A 31 0.74 9.14 -9.94
CA VAL A 31 1.70 9.16 -11.04
C VAL A 31 3.05 9.62 -10.50
N LEU A 32 4.05 8.75 -10.56
CA LEU A 32 5.44 9.08 -10.26
C LEU A 32 6.12 9.60 -11.53
N LEU A 33 6.70 10.78 -11.44
CA LEU A 33 7.51 11.40 -12.49
C LEU A 33 8.97 11.44 -12.05
N GLY A 34 9.86 10.99 -12.92
CA GLY A 34 11.30 11.19 -12.84
C GLY A 34 11.74 12.09 -13.98
N MET A 35 12.41 13.18 -13.66
CA MET A 35 13.04 14.08 -14.63
C MET A 35 14.53 13.73 -14.71
N ASN A 36 15.12 13.88 -15.89
CA ASN A 36 16.56 13.83 -16.07
C ASN A 36 17.01 14.98 -16.99
N LEU A 37 17.99 15.72 -16.51
CA LEU A 37 18.69 16.78 -17.24
C LEU A 37 20.19 16.65 -16.91
N PRO A 38 21.09 16.60 -17.90
CA PRO A 38 22.52 16.48 -17.64
C PRO A 38 23.06 17.63 -16.77
N GLU A 39 24.05 17.34 -15.93
CA GLU A 39 24.60 18.31 -14.98
C GLU A 39 25.15 19.56 -15.67
N GLN A 40 25.80 19.41 -16.84
CA GLN A 40 26.29 20.53 -17.63
C GLN A 40 25.18 21.47 -18.12
N ASN A 41 23.92 21.02 -18.14
CA ASN A 41 22.74 21.81 -18.48
C ASN A 41 22.04 22.38 -17.23
N CYS A 42 22.44 22.01 -16.01
CA CYS A 42 21.87 22.55 -14.77
C CYS A 42 22.27 23.99 -14.39
N PRO A 43 23.32 24.65 -14.93
CA PRO A 43 23.61 26.04 -14.58
C PRO A 43 22.40 26.97 -14.76
N GLY A 44 22.00 27.65 -13.67
CA GLY A 44 20.84 28.55 -13.65
C GLY A 44 19.46 27.87 -13.59
N LEU A 45 19.40 26.54 -13.41
CA LEU A 45 18.14 25.81 -13.19
C LEU A 45 17.57 26.14 -11.81
N LEU A 46 16.36 26.68 -11.77
CA LEU A 46 15.57 26.88 -10.55
C LEU A 46 14.83 25.62 -10.13
N GLY A 47 14.49 24.75 -11.09
CA GLY A 47 13.79 23.49 -10.89
C GLY A 47 12.77 23.24 -12.00
N PHE A 48 11.74 22.44 -11.70
CA PHE A 48 10.74 22.02 -12.68
C PHE A 48 9.32 22.47 -12.33
N ALA A 49 8.59 23.00 -13.31
CA ALA A 49 7.16 23.25 -13.23
C ALA A 49 6.38 22.17 -13.98
N LEU A 50 5.28 21.72 -13.40
CA LEU A 50 4.46 20.64 -13.95
C LEU A 50 3.06 21.16 -14.24
N ARG A 51 2.59 20.98 -15.47
CA ARG A 51 1.19 21.19 -15.85
C ARG A 51 0.56 19.86 -16.19
N ARG A 52 -0.55 19.55 -15.54
CA ARG A 52 -1.34 18.34 -15.83
C ARG A 52 -2.53 18.73 -16.70
N GLU A 53 -2.77 17.91 -17.71
CA GLU A 53 -4.00 17.89 -18.49
C GLU A 53 -4.68 16.55 -18.27
N ASP A 54 -5.91 16.60 -17.76
CA ASP A 54 -6.82 15.46 -17.63
C ASP A 54 -7.70 15.43 -18.89
N HIS A 55 -7.46 14.47 -19.77
CA HIS A 55 -8.24 14.32 -21.02
C HIS A 55 -9.60 13.69 -20.79
N THR A 56 -9.81 13.10 -19.61
CA THR A 56 -11.05 12.40 -19.26
C THR A 56 -12.07 13.39 -18.72
N GLU A 57 -11.61 14.32 -17.88
CA GLU A 57 -12.46 15.38 -17.28
C GLU A 57 -12.32 16.75 -17.97
N GLY A 58 -11.37 16.91 -18.89
CA GLY A 58 -11.17 18.15 -19.65
C GLY A 58 -10.51 19.28 -18.84
N GLU A 59 -9.75 18.94 -17.78
CA GLU A 59 -9.09 19.92 -16.91
C GLU A 59 -7.63 20.13 -17.31
N LYS A 60 -7.13 21.37 -17.21
CA LYS A 60 -5.71 21.68 -17.42
C LYS A 60 -5.20 22.74 -16.47
N TYR A 61 -4.25 22.40 -15.60
CA TYR A 61 -3.74 23.32 -14.59
C TYR A 61 -2.31 22.99 -14.14
N TRP A 62 -1.65 23.98 -13.54
CA TRP A 62 -0.33 23.81 -12.94
C TRP A 62 -0.44 23.09 -11.60
N LEU A 63 0.33 22.02 -11.41
CA LEU A 63 0.43 21.36 -10.12
C LEU A 63 1.03 22.32 -9.09
N SER A 64 0.78 22.04 -7.81
CA SER A 64 1.16 22.89 -6.68
C SER A 64 1.86 22.09 -5.58
N GLY A 65 2.66 22.76 -4.76
CA GLY A 65 3.35 22.19 -3.61
C GLY A 65 3.53 23.19 -2.46
N TYR A 66 4.16 22.76 -1.37
CA TYR A 66 4.33 23.57 -0.16
C TYR A 66 5.57 24.47 -0.14
N LYS A 67 6.61 24.12 -0.90
CA LYS A 67 7.89 24.83 -0.84
C LYS A 67 7.82 26.12 -1.65
N THR A 68 8.33 27.21 -1.08
CA THR A 68 8.45 28.50 -1.75
C THR A 68 9.90 28.99 -1.79
N PHE A 69 10.17 29.98 -2.63
CA PHE A 69 11.40 30.77 -2.55
C PHE A 69 11.21 31.87 -1.51
N LYS A 70 12.08 31.94 -0.51
CA LYS A 70 12.00 32.96 0.56
C LYS A 70 12.01 34.39 0.02
N SER A 71 12.68 34.65 -1.10
CA SER A 71 12.72 35.98 -1.74
C SER A 71 11.42 36.39 -2.40
N VAL A 72 10.50 35.45 -2.65
CA VAL A 72 9.21 35.69 -3.29
C VAL A 72 8.09 35.61 -2.26
N GLU A 73 8.12 34.58 -1.42
CA GLU A 73 7.16 34.36 -0.35
C GLU A 73 7.94 34.08 0.95
N PRO A 74 8.28 35.12 1.72
CA PRO A 74 9.12 34.99 2.91
C PRO A 74 8.36 34.35 4.09
N SER A 75 7.03 34.46 4.13
CA SER A 75 6.19 34.04 5.25
C SER A 75 4.88 33.38 4.78
N PRO A 76 4.97 32.22 4.09
CA PRO A 76 3.80 31.54 3.55
C PRO A 76 2.83 31.13 4.68
N PRO A 77 1.50 31.38 4.54
CA PRO A 77 0.52 30.89 5.49
C PRO A 77 0.54 29.35 5.61
N PRO A 78 0.30 28.79 6.80
CA PRO A 78 0.32 27.35 6.99
C PRO A 78 -0.67 26.59 6.09
N GLY A 79 -0.18 25.54 5.44
CA GLY A 79 -1.00 24.62 4.65
C GLY A 79 -1.41 25.11 3.25
N LEU A 80 -0.99 26.31 2.86
CA LEU A 80 -1.25 26.83 1.52
C LEU A 80 -0.37 26.12 0.48
N LEU A 81 -0.95 25.85 -0.69
CA LEU A 81 -0.26 25.29 -1.83
C LEU A 81 0.06 26.37 -2.85
N TYR A 82 1.26 26.29 -3.41
CA TYR A 82 1.79 27.26 -4.35
C TYR A 82 2.07 26.60 -5.70
N SER A 83 1.72 27.30 -6.78
CA SER A 83 1.91 26.77 -8.14
C SER A 83 3.39 26.49 -8.42
N THR A 84 3.66 25.31 -9.00
CA THR A 84 5.01 24.92 -9.42
C THR A 84 5.58 25.81 -10.53
N ARG A 85 4.73 26.58 -11.24
CA ARG A 85 5.17 27.57 -12.22
C ARG A 85 5.91 28.76 -11.59
N GLN A 86 5.52 29.13 -10.37
CA GLN A 86 6.16 30.22 -9.61
C GLN A 86 7.20 29.67 -8.62
N HIS A 87 6.92 28.50 -8.06
CA HIS A 87 7.76 27.82 -7.09
C HIS A 87 8.13 26.41 -7.59
N PRO A 88 9.08 26.32 -8.54
CA PRO A 88 9.46 25.06 -9.16
C PRO A 88 9.91 24.00 -8.15
N ILE A 89 9.66 22.75 -8.53
CA ILE A 89 10.14 21.57 -7.82
C ILE A 89 11.66 21.54 -7.93
N GLN A 90 12.34 21.74 -6.81
CA GLN A 90 13.80 21.69 -6.67
C GLN A 90 14.28 20.25 -6.46
N GLY A 91 13.90 19.38 -7.38
CA GLY A 91 14.22 17.96 -7.35
C GLY A 91 13.89 17.29 -8.68
N PHE A 92 14.49 16.14 -8.92
CA PHE A 92 14.34 15.38 -10.16
C PHE A 92 13.24 14.30 -10.08
N THR A 93 12.40 14.35 -9.05
CA THR A 93 11.25 13.45 -8.89
C THR A 93 10.05 14.21 -8.36
N TRP A 94 8.85 13.78 -8.76
CA TRP A 94 7.57 14.27 -8.25
C TRP A 94 6.54 13.15 -8.23
N SER A 95 5.61 13.18 -7.28
CA SER A 95 4.47 12.25 -7.25
C SER A 95 3.18 13.04 -7.21
N ASP A 96 2.33 12.85 -8.22
CA ASP A 96 0.98 13.39 -8.22
C ASP A 96 0.03 12.39 -7.52
N PHE A 97 -0.32 12.69 -6.27
CA PHE A 97 -1.26 11.88 -5.46
C PHE A 97 -2.73 12.19 -5.70
N SER A 98 -3.04 13.02 -6.72
CA SER A 98 -4.40 13.44 -7.07
C SER A 98 -4.90 12.86 -8.40
N ALA A 99 -4.10 12.01 -9.04
CA ALA A 99 -4.51 11.26 -10.22
C ALA A 99 -5.65 10.29 -9.86
N LYS A 100 -6.59 10.12 -10.79
CA LYS A 100 -7.76 9.23 -10.63
C LYS A 100 -7.55 7.93 -11.42
N PRO A 101 -8.20 6.82 -11.03
CA PRO A 101 -8.13 5.55 -11.77
C PRO A 101 -8.72 5.67 -13.18
N GLU A 102 -8.18 4.94 -14.15
CA GLU A 102 -8.72 4.87 -15.52
C GLU A 102 -8.78 6.19 -16.30
N HIS A 103 -7.96 7.17 -15.93
CA HIS A 103 -7.88 8.46 -16.57
C HIS A 103 -6.68 8.56 -17.50
N ASP A 104 -6.88 9.25 -18.61
CA ASP A 104 -5.82 9.62 -19.55
C ASP A 104 -5.27 11.00 -19.21
N TYR A 105 -3.98 11.07 -18.90
CA TYR A 105 -3.30 12.33 -18.56
C TYR A 105 -2.21 12.68 -19.57
N THR A 106 -1.93 13.98 -19.67
CA THR A 106 -0.65 14.50 -20.16
C THR A 106 0.01 15.30 -19.05
N TYR A 107 1.26 14.98 -18.74
CA TYR A 107 2.11 15.80 -17.87
C TYR A 107 3.11 16.58 -18.73
N GLU A 108 2.98 17.90 -18.73
CA GLU A 108 3.97 18.80 -19.32
C GLU A 108 4.94 19.25 -18.24
N VAL A 109 6.21 18.92 -18.40
CA VAL A 109 7.31 19.29 -17.50
C VAL A 109 8.14 20.38 -18.16
N PHE A 110 8.33 21.47 -17.43
CA PHE A 110 9.09 22.64 -17.88
C PHE A 110 10.28 22.85 -16.94
N ALA A 111 11.49 22.94 -17.48
CA ALA A 111 12.63 23.47 -16.73
C ALA A 111 12.45 25.00 -16.60
N LEU A 112 12.67 25.52 -15.39
CA LEU A 112 12.58 26.96 -15.11
C LEU A 112 13.96 27.52 -14.78
N ARG A 113 14.30 28.67 -15.35
CA ARG A 113 15.56 29.40 -15.16
C ARG A 113 15.33 30.88 -14.85
N GLY A 114 16.41 31.61 -14.58
CA GLY A 114 16.35 33.05 -14.30
C GLY A 114 16.33 33.35 -12.80
N ALA A 115 15.67 34.45 -12.42
CA ALA A 115 15.55 34.82 -11.00
C ALA A 115 14.29 34.21 -10.38
N PRO A 116 14.30 33.83 -9.09
CA PRO A 116 13.11 33.31 -8.39
C PRO A 116 11.85 34.17 -8.54
N ALA A 117 11.98 35.50 -8.58
CA ALA A 117 10.86 36.43 -8.73
C ALA A 117 10.33 36.55 -10.18
N SER A 118 11.06 36.01 -11.16
CA SER A 118 10.70 36.04 -12.57
C SER A 118 11.23 34.79 -13.29
N PRO A 119 10.70 33.60 -12.94
CA PRO A 119 11.14 32.36 -13.56
C PRO A 119 10.73 32.32 -15.04
N LYS A 120 11.62 31.82 -15.89
CA LYS A 120 11.42 31.69 -17.33
C LYS A 120 11.46 30.22 -17.72
N GLU A 121 10.49 29.81 -18.51
CA GLU A 121 10.42 28.48 -19.11
C GLU A 121 11.56 28.30 -20.13
N SER A 122 12.28 27.18 -20.08
CA SER A 122 13.32 26.81 -21.04
C SER A 122 13.00 25.49 -21.73
N GLU A 123 13.52 24.36 -21.25
CA GLU A 123 13.24 23.03 -21.78
C GLU A 123 11.82 22.58 -21.42
N LYS A 124 11.16 21.86 -22.34
CA LYS A 124 9.81 21.32 -22.14
C LYS A 124 9.69 19.92 -22.69
N VAL A 125 9.12 19.01 -21.91
CA VAL A 125 8.73 17.66 -22.34
C VAL A 125 7.27 17.43 -21.97
N ALA A 126 6.52 16.75 -22.83
CA ALA A 126 5.18 16.26 -22.51
C ALA A 126 5.20 14.74 -22.52
N VAL A 127 4.60 14.11 -21.53
CA VAL A 127 4.47 12.66 -21.44
C VAL A 127 3.01 12.28 -21.22
N ASP A 128 2.53 11.39 -22.07
CA ASP A 128 1.18 10.84 -22.01
C ASP A 128 1.17 9.53 -21.23
N ILE A 129 0.21 9.38 -20.33
CA ILE A 129 -0.02 8.16 -19.56
C ILE A 129 -1.52 7.84 -19.46
N ARG A 130 -1.81 6.60 -19.06
CA ARG A 130 -3.11 6.17 -18.56
C ARG A 130 -2.91 5.62 -17.14
N THR A 131 -3.82 5.89 -16.21
CA THR A 131 -3.81 5.28 -14.88
C THR A 131 -4.53 3.93 -14.87
N GLU A 132 -4.15 3.09 -13.91
CA GLU A 132 -4.69 1.74 -13.75
C GLU A 132 -6.15 1.76 -13.29
N SER A 133 -6.87 0.66 -13.56
CA SER A 133 -8.18 0.43 -12.94
C SER A 133 -8.01 -0.11 -11.51
N GLU A 134 -8.97 0.22 -10.65
CA GLU A 134 -9.14 -0.43 -9.35
C GLU A 134 -9.61 -1.89 -9.48
N HIS A 135 -10.19 -2.26 -10.63
CA HIS A 135 -10.76 -3.57 -10.91
C HIS A 135 -10.04 -4.24 -12.09
N GLY A 136 -8.78 -4.63 -11.88
CA GLY A 136 -8.00 -5.32 -12.89
C GLY A 136 -8.54 -6.72 -13.23
N ARG A 137 -8.16 -7.28 -14.39
CA ARG A 137 -8.67 -8.60 -14.84
C ARG A 137 -8.37 -9.77 -13.89
N THR A 138 -7.25 -9.69 -13.17
CA THR A 138 -6.78 -10.76 -12.27
C THR A 138 -6.61 -10.26 -10.84
N HIS A 139 -6.20 -9.01 -10.68
CA HIS A 139 -5.87 -8.42 -9.39
C HIS A 139 -6.62 -7.11 -9.19
N HIS A 140 -7.30 -6.99 -8.05
CA HIS A 140 -7.83 -5.71 -7.56
C HIS A 140 -7.05 -5.37 -6.30
N VAL A 141 -6.28 -4.27 -6.31
CA VAL A 141 -5.34 -3.93 -5.22
C VAL A 141 -5.70 -2.56 -4.67
N HIS A 142 -6.24 -2.54 -3.45
CA HIS A 142 -6.69 -1.33 -2.78
C HIS A 142 -5.81 -1.07 -1.55
N PHE A 143 -4.92 -0.08 -1.67
CA PHE A 143 -4.20 0.46 -0.54
C PHE A 143 -5.04 1.56 0.11
N ASN A 144 -5.43 1.36 1.37
CA ASN A 144 -6.08 2.42 2.13
C ASN A 144 -5.12 3.61 2.34
N ARG A 145 -5.65 4.77 2.72
CA ARG A 145 -4.81 5.91 3.12
C ARG A 145 -4.36 5.70 4.56
N GLY A 146 -3.18 5.14 4.73
CA GLY A 146 -2.57 4.91 6.05
C GLY A 146 -2.06 6.14 6.81
N ALA A 147 -2.45 7.35 6.42
CA ALA A 147 -1.83 8.58 6.89
C ALA A 147 -2.87 9.65 7.27
N ALA A 148 -3.64 9.40 8.32
CA ALA A 148 -4.31 10.49 9.05
C ALA A 148 -3.28 11.53 9.52
N ALA A 149 -2.05 11.10 9.81
CA ALA A 149 -0.89 11.97 10.01
C ALA A 149 -0.30 12.43 8.68
N SER A 150 -1.05 13.26 7.94
CA SER A 150 -0.57 13.91 6.72
C SER A 150 -1.14 15.32 6.58
N GLN A 151 -0.38 16.18 5.90
CA GLN A 151 -0.84 17.53 5.55
C GLN A 151 -2.19 17.52 4.84
N GLU A 152 -2.42 16.57 3.93
CA GLU A 152 -3.66 16.52 3.15
C GLU A 152 -4.87 16.15 4.02
N TYR A 153 -4.69 15.26 5.00
CA TYR A 153 -5.74 14.97 5.97
C TYR A 153 -6.06 16.22 6.80
N THR A 154 -5.04 16.88 7.38
CA THR A 154 -5.26 18.10 8.18
C THR A 154 -5.87 19.22 7.34
N ARG A 155 -5.49 19.36 6.08
CA ARG A 155 -6.06 20.38 5.17
C ARG A 155 -7.56 20.15 4.93
N ARG A 156 -8.00 18.89 4.85
CA ARG A 156 -9.41 18.53 4.60
C ARG A 156 -10.26 18.60 5.85
N PHE A 157 -9.73 18.10 6.97
CA PHE A 157 -10.53 17.78 8.15
C PHE A 157 -10.10 18.53 9.42
N GLY A 158 -9.01 19.30 9.34
CA GLY A 158 -8.37 19.94 10.48
C GLY A 158 -7.57 18.96 11.34
N ASP A 159 -7.06 19.45 12.47
CA ASP A 159 -6.39 18.65 13.51
C ASP A 159 -7.42 17.88 14.35
N LYS A 160 -8.17 16.98 13.70
CA LYS A 160 -9.26 16.19 14.28
C LYS A 160 -9.08 14.71 13.97
N ARG A 161 -9.36 13.86 14.96
CA ARG A 161 -9.38 12.40 14.76
C ARG A 161 -10.53 12.00 13.83
N PRO A 162 -10.42 10.87 13.10
CA PRO A 162 -11.47 10.41 12.20
C PRO A 162 -12.84 10.29 12.88
N GLU A 163 -12.87 9.80 14.12
CA GLU A 163 -14.09 9.67 14.94
C GLU A 163 -14.78 11.02 15.21
N GLN A 164 -14.02 12.11 15.28
CA GLN A 164 -14.54 13.46 15.53
C GLN A 164 -15.03 14.14 14.23
N VAL A 165 -14.50 13.70 13.09
CA VAL A 165 -14.90 14.18 11.76
C VAL A 165 -16.16 13.44 11.28
N GLY A 166 -16.24 12.14 11.56
CA GLY A 166 -17.34 11.29 11.15
C GLY A 166 -17.14 10.65 9.76
N PRO A 167 -18.22 10.27 9.06
CA PRO A 167 -18.17 9.43 7.86
C PRO A 167 -17.21 9.90 6.77
N ALA A 168 -17.11 11.22 6.52
CA ALA A 168 -16.23 11.78 5.48
C ALA A 168 -14.74 11.46 5.69
N ALA A 169 -14.27 11.35 6.94
CA ALA A 169 -12.89 10.95 7.21
C ALA A 169 -12.68 9.46 6.91
N PHE A 170 -13.63 8.60 7.28
CA PHE A 170 -13.54 7.16 7.05
C PHE A 170 -13.62 6.80 5.57
N GLU A 171 -14.51 7.43 4.81
CA GLU A 171 -14.59 7.29 3.35
C GLU A 171 -13.26 7.68 2.68
N TRP A 172 -12.70 8.83 3.07
CA TRP A 172 -11.40 9.26 2.56
C TRP A 172 -10.27 8.31 2.97
N LEU A 173 -10.25 7.83 4.21
CA LEU A 173 -9.23 6.90 4.69
C LEU A 173 -9.33 5.53 4.03
N SER A 174 -10.54 5.07 3.72
CA SER A 174 -10.80 3.79 3.06
C SER A 174 -10.08 3.67 1.73
N ARG A 175 -10.24 4.69 0.86
CA ARG A 175 -9.73 4.67 -0.52
C ARG A 175 -10.06 3.35 -1.24
N GLY A 176 -11.32 2.92 -1.17
CA GLY A 176 -11.80 1.71 -1.83
C GLY A 176 -11.54 0.41 -1.07
N ALA A 177 -10.83 0.43 0.07
CA ALA A 177 -10.54 -0.79 0.82
C ALA A 177 -11.79 -1.39 1.50
N ALA A 178 -12.57 -0.58 2.22
CA ALA A 178 -13.81 -1.02 2.85
C ALA A 178 -14.85 -1.45 1.81
N GLU A 179 -14.96 -0.65 0.75
CA GLU A 179 -15.86 -0.87 -0.38
C GLU A 179 -15.53 -2.19 -1.09
N SER A 180 -14.25 -2.44 -1.39
CA SER A 180 -13.80 -3.70 -2.00
C SER A 180 -14.14 -4.93 -1.13
N ILE A 181 -14.03 -4.83 0.20
CA ILE A 181 -14.41 -5.94 1.09
C ILE A 181 -15.93 -6.17 1.03
N ALA A 182 -16.73 -5.11 1.13
CA ALA A 182 -18.18 -5.18 1.10
C ALA A 182 -18.68 -5.75 -0.25
N ASP A 183 -18.15 -5.24 -1.36
CA ASP A 183 -18.48 -5.71 -2.71
C ASP A 183 -18.12 -7.18 -2.91
N PHE A 184 -16.95 -7.61 -2.43
CA PHE A 184 -16.54 -9.01 -2.53
C PHE A 184 -17.49 -9.95 -1.77
N ILE A 185 -17.91 -9.57 -0.56
CA ILE A 185 -18.92 -10.30 0.22
C ILE A 185 -20.28 -10.29 -0.49
N GLY A 186 -20.64 -9.16 -1.10
CA GLY A 186 -21.88 -8.97 -1.87
C GLY A 186 -22.05 -9.94 -3.03
N ARG A 187 -20.95 -10.46 -3.61
CA ARG A 187 -20.97 -11.46 -4.69
C ARG A 187 -21.64 -12.78 -4.30
N ALA A 188 -21.71 -13.10 -3.00
CA ALA A 188 -22.47 -14.25 -2.51
C ALA A 188 -23.97 -13.91 -2.47
N VAL A 189 -24.65 -14.10 -3.62
CA VAL A 189 -26.02 -13.62 -3.84
C VAL A 189 -27.13 -14.55 -3.34
N GLY A 190 -26.80 -15.75 -2.84
CA GLY A 190 -27.79 -16.66 -2.26
C GLY A 190 -27.41 -18.14 -2.38
N PRO A 191 -28.38 -19.07 -2.47
CA PRO A 191 -28.13 -20.51 -2.52
C PRO A 191 -27.13 -20.90 -3.62
N GLY A 192 -26.26 -21.85 -3.29
CA GLY A 192 -25.16 -22.28 -4.16
C GLY A 192 -23.93 -21.38 -4.10
N TRP A 193 -24.02 -20.16 -3.57
CA TRP A 193 -22.83 -19.36 -3.23
C TRP A 193 -22.38 -19.63 -1.80
N GLY A 194 -21.08 -19.45 -1.56
CA GLY A 194 -20.53 -19.57 -0.21
C GLY A 194 -19.30 -18.70 0.03
N LEU A 195 -19.07 -18.37 1.29
CA LEU A 195 -17.93 -17.60 1.76
C LEU A 195 -17.16 -18.41 2.82
N ARG A 196 -15.84 -18.46 2.68
CA ARG A 196 -14.93 -19.06 3.68
C ARG A 196 -14.00 -17.99 4.21
N VAL A 197 -14.28 -17.54 5.42
CA VAL A 197 -13.62 -16.39 6.04
C VAL A 197 -12.59 -16.87 7.06
N GLY A 198 -11.38 -16.32 7.01
CA GLY A 198 -10.38 -16.42 8.06
C GLY A 198 -10.09 -15.02 8.60
N ALA A 199 -10.30 -14.79 9.89
CA ALA A 199 -10.22 -13.44 10.47
C ALA A 199 -9.44 -13.41 11.80
N TYR A 200 -8.44 -12.53 11.86
CA TYR A 200 -7.70 -12.23 13.09
C TYR A 200 -8.46 -11.22 13.96
N GLU A 201 -8.54 -9.97 13.51
CA GLU A 201 -9.47 -8.99 14.10
C GLU A 201 -10.75 -9.00 13.27
N PHE A 202 -11.88 -9.16 13.96
CA PHE A 202 -13.19 -9.36 13.36
C PHE A 202 -14.24 -8.53 14.10
N THR A 203 -14.12 -7.21 13.96
CA THR A 203 -14.87 -6.23 14.75
C THR A 203 -15.45 -5.09 13.91
N ASP A 204 -15.11 -5.00 12.62
CA ASP A 204 -15.67 -3.97 11.74
C ASP A 204 -17.16 -4.19 11.47
N GLU A 205 -17.97 -3.18 11.77
CA GLU A 205 -19.43 -3.27 11.71
C GLU A 205 -19.95 -3.46 10.28
N GLN A 206 -19.30 -2.87 9.28
CA GLN A 206 -19.73 -2.99 7.88
C GLN A 206 -19.44 -4.40 7.35
N VAL A 207 -18.26 -4.95 7.65
CA VAL A 207 -17.91 -6.32 7.29
C VAL A 207 -18.84 -7.34 7.96
N LEU A 208 -19.08 -7.19 9.27
CA LEU A 208 -19.98 -8.07 10.03
C LEU A 208 -21.41 -8.02 9.49
N THR A 209 -21.91 -6.83 9.19
CA THR A 209 -23.23 -6.62 8.58
C THR A 209 -23.31 -7.27 7.19
N ALA A 210 -22.31 -7.09 6.34
CA ALA A 210 -22.28 -7.66 5.00
C ALA A 210 -22.29 -9.20 5.02
N LEU A 211 -21.55 -9.81 5.96
CA LEU A 211 -21.54 -11.27 6.14
C LEU A 211 -22.89 -11.80 6.64
N GLY A 212 -23.51 -11.10 7.61
CA GLY A 212 -24.87 -11.40 8.07
C GLY A 212 -25.88 -11.33 6.91
N ALA A 213 -25.83 -10.27 6.10
CA ALA A 213 -26.69 -10.13 4.93
C ALA A 213 -26.46 -11.23 3.89
N ALA A 214 -25.22 -11.68 3.67
CA ALA A 214 -24.92 -12.80 2.77
C ALA A 214 -25.53 -14.12 3.26
N ARG A 215 -25.41 -14.40 4.56
CA ARG A 215 -26.10 -15.54 5.20
C ARG A 215 -27.61 -15.43 5.03
N ASP A 216 -28.19 -14.26 5.26
CA ASP A 216 -29.64 -14.05 5.21
C ASP A 216 -30.22 -14.18 3.80
N ARG A 217 -29.40 -13.95 2.76
CA ARG A 217 -29.73 -14.29 1.36
C ARG A 217 -29.70 -15.80 1.06
N GLY A 218 -29.22 -16.63 1.98
CA GLY A 218 -29.09 -18.08 1.82
C GLY A 218 -27.74 -18.55 1.27
N ALA A 219 -26.70 -17.71 1.27
CA ALA A 219 -25.35 -18.15 0.97
C ALA A 219 -24.76 -18.95 2.16
N ASP A 220 -23.93 -19.95 1.86
CA ASP A 220 -23.21 -20.73 2.88
C ASP A 220 -21.98 -19.96 3.37
N VAL A 221 -22.15 -19.21 4.47
CA VAL A 221 -21.09 -18.41 5.09
C VAL A 221 -20.51 -19.16 6.28
N GLN A 222 -19.18 -19.32 6.31
CA GLN A 222 -18.46 -19.90 7.44
C GLN A 222 -17.21 -19.09 7.76
N VAL A 223 -17.02 -18.78 9.04
CA VAL A 223 -15.96 -17.92 9.55
C VAL A 223 -15.13 -18.66 10.58
N LEU A 224 -13.81 -18.65 10.41
CA LEU A 224 -12.84 -19.04 11.42
C LEU A 224 -12.22 -17.76 12.01
N TYR A 225 -12.51 -17.48 13.28
CA TYR A 225 -12.01 -16.30 13.97
C TYR A 225 -10.90 -16.66 14.95
N HIS A 226 -9.93 -15.77 15.14
CA HIS A 226 -8.90 -15.93 16.16
C HIS A 226 -9.49 -15.95 17.57
N ALA A 227 -9.20 -17.01 18.31
CA ALA A 227 -9.77 -17.27 19.63
C ALA A 227 -8.75 -17.78 20.66
N GLU A 228 -7.48 -17.36 20.56
CA GLU A 228 -6.52 -17.56 21.66
C GLU A 228 -6.94 -16.75 22.89
N ASN A 229 -6.43 -17.11 24.07
CA ASN A 229 -6.85 -16.46 25.32
C ASN A 229 -6.22 -15.05 25.47
N ASP A 230 -6.70 -14.10 24.69
CA ASP A 230 -6.23 -12.72 24.66
C ASP A 230 -7.38 -11.69 24.51
N THR A 231 -7.03 -10.41 24.45
CA THR A 231 -7.99 -9.31 24.28
C THR A 231 -8.66 -9.30 22.90
N GLN A 232 -8.02 -9.90 21.89
CA GLN A 232 -8.56 -9.96 20.54
C GLN A 232 -9.72 -10.94 20.46
N LYS A 233 -9.60 -12.12 21.11
CA LYS A 233 -10.74 -13.06 21.26
C LYS A 233 -11.95 -12.39 21.90
N ILE A 234 -11.76 -11.70 23.02
CA ILE A 234 -12.85 -11.02 23.75
C ILE A 234 -13.56 -10.02 22.83
N SER A 235 -12.77 -9.25 22.06
CA SER A 235 -13.29 -8.27 21.12
C SER A 235 -14.08 -8.92 19.98
N ASN A 236 -13.55 -10.00 19.40
CA ASN A 236 -14.21 -10.78 18.36
C ASN A 236 -15.53 -11.37 18.85
N GLU A 237 -15.55 -12.05 20.01
CA GLU A 237 -16.73 -12.70 20.55
C GLU A 237 -17.84 -11.69 20.88
N LYS A 238 -17.48 -10.52 21.44
CA LYS A 238 -18.42 -9.42 21.66
C LYS A 238 -19.05 -8.94 20.35
N ALA A 239 -18.25 -8.78 19.30
CA ALA A 239 -18.75 -8.35 17.99
C ALA A 239 -19.64 -9.42 17.34
N ILE A 240 -19.21 -10.69 17.35
CA ILE A 240 -19.99 -11.83 16.87
C ILE A 240 -21.36 -11.89 17.56
N GLN A 241 -21.40 -11.70 18.88
CA GLN A 241 -22.64 -11.67 19.64
C GLN A 241 -23.52 -10.48 19.25
N LYS A 242 -22.94 -9.27 19.18
CA LYS A 242 -23.65 -8.04 18.82
C LYS A 242 -24.36 -8.17 17.47
N PHE A 243 -23.73 -8.82 16.49
CA PHE A 243 -24.25 -8.96 15.13
C PHE A 243 -24.98 -10.29 14.88
N GLY A 244 -25.16 -11.13 15.90
CA GLY A 244 -25.92 -12.38 15.77
C GLY A 244 -25.29 -13.39 14.78
N LEU A 245 -23.95 -13.50 14.76
CA LEU A 245 -23.21 -14.33 13.80
C LEU A 245 -22.71 -15.66 14.39
N GLN A 246 -23.15 -16.05 15.58
CA GLN A 246 -22.67 -17.24 16.29
C GLN A 246 -22.84 -18.52 15.45
N ASN A 247 -23.90 -18.61 14.64
CA ASN A 247 -24.21 -19.79 13.84
C ASN A 247 -23.28 -20.00 12.63
N ILE A 248 -22.55 -18.96 12.21
CA ILE A 248 -21.60 -19.02 11.09
C ILE A 248 -20.13 -18.93 11.54
N CYS A 249 -19.88 -18.67 12.82
CA CYS A 249 -18.54 -18.45 13.37
C CYS A 249 -18.04 -19.64 14.20
N GLN A 250 -16.79 -20.03 13.98
CA GLN A 250 -16.10 -21.08 14.72
C GLN A 250 -14.75 -20.56 15.26
N PRO A 251 -14.40 -20.85 16.52
CA PRO A 251 -13.13 -20.42 17.10
C PRO A 251 -11.96 -21.19 16.48
N ARG A 252 -10.87 -20.48 16.19
CA ARG A 252 -9.56 -21.06 15.84
C ARG A 252 -8.58 -20.76 16.97
N ASN A 253 -8.24 -21.81 17.71
CA ASN A 253 -7.45 -21.78 18.95
C ASN A 253 -6.63 -23.05 19.16
N ALA A 254 -5.99 -23.55 18.10
CA ALA A 254 -5.31 -24.85 18.20
C ALA A 254 -4.11 -24.78 19.13
N GLN A 255 -3.80 -25.92 19.72
CA GLN A 255 -2.63 -26.10 20.55
C GLN A 255 -1.34 -25.63 19.84
N GLY A 256 -0.57 -24.78 20.52
CA GLY A 256 0.70 -24.23 20.03
C GLY A 256 0.56 -23.09 19.01
N LEU A 257 -0.67 -22.68 18.68
CA LEU A 257 -0.93 -21.48 17.89
C LEU A 257 -0.74 -20.25 18.78
N THR A 258 0.01 -19.25 18.30
CA THR A 258 0.08 -17.94 18.97
C THR A 258 -0.94 -16.98 18.38
N LEU A 259 -1.11 -16.99 17.05
CA LEU A 259 -2.01 -16.09 16.32
C LEU A 259 -2.64 -16.84 15.14
N SER A 260 -3.97 -16.75 15.00
CA SER A 260 -4.66 -17.10 13.74
C SER A 260 -4.71 -15.85 12.86
N HIS A 261 -3.57 -15.50 12.26
CA HIS A 261 -3.37 -14.17 11.68
C HIS A 261 -3.94 -14.00 10.25
N ASN A 262 -4.98 -14.77 9.88
CA ASN A 262 -5.59 -14.72 8.56
C ASN A 262 -6.48 -13.48 8.38
N LYS A 263 -6.51 -12.96 7.15
CA LYS A 263 -7.46 -11.93 6.68
C LYS A 263 -7.90 -12.30 5.27
N THR A 264 -8.71 -13.34 5.17
CA THR A 264 -9.05 -13.97 3.88
C THR A 264 -10.54 -14.20 3.75
N ILE A 265 -11.08 -14.03 2.55
CA ILE A 265 -12.43 -14.45 2.18
C ILE A 265 -12.33 -15.20 0.86
N VAL A 266 -12.64 -16.50 0.86
CA VAL A 266 -12.76 -17.27 -0.39
C VAL A 266 -14.21 -17.27 -0.82
N LEU A 267 -14.46 -16.85 -2.07
CA LEU A 267 -15.76 -16.95 -2.72
C LEU A 267 -15.88 -18.32 -3.40
N THR A 268 -17.00 -18.99 -3.20
CA THR A 268 -17.30 -20.28 -3.82
C THR A 268 -18.66 -20.26 -4.52
N LYS A 269 -18.79 -21.05 -5.59
CA LYS A 269 -20.04 -21.31 -6.30
C LYS A 269 -20.19 -22.81 -6.53
N ALA A 270 -21.29 -23.39 -6.06
CA ALA A 270 -21.51 -24.84 -5.99
C ALA A 270 -20.33 -25.60 -5.37
N GLY A 271 -19.69 -25.01 -4.34
CA GLY A 271 -18.51 -25.58 -3.67
C GLY A 271 -17.18 -25.37 -4.39
N ALA A 272 -17.16 -24.92 -5.65
CA ALA A 272 -15.95 -24.61 -6.39
C ALA A 272 -15.44 -23.20 -6.07
N ALA A 273 -14.14 -23.05 -5.81
CA ALA A 273 -13.51 -21.75 -5.57
C ALA A 273 -13.60 -20.86 -6.82
N GLN A 274 -13.86 -19.57 -6.63
CA GLN A 274 -14.03 -18.60 -7.72
C GLN A 274 -12.97 -17.50 -7.64
N ALA A 275 -12.83 -16.91 -6.46
CA ALA A 275 -11.91 -15.81 -6.21
C ALA A 275 -11.53 -15.78 -4.72
N VAL A 276 -10.48 -15.06 -4.38
CA VAL A 276 -10.07 -14.84 -2.98
C VAL A 276 -9.76 -13.37 -2.74
N LEU A 277 -10.30 -12.84 -1.65
CA LEU A 277 -9.85 -11.59 -1.03
C LEU A 277 -8.82 -11.93 0.05
N THR A 278 -7.68 -11.26 0.02
CA THR A 278 -6.58 -11.36 0.99
C THR A 278 -5.90 -10.00 1.18
N GLY A 279 -4.68 -10.00 1.73
CA GLY A 279 -3.89 -8.80 1.98
C GLY A 279 -3.51 -8.65 3.45
N SER A 280 -3.14 -7.44 3.85
CA SER A 280 -2.71 -7.15 5.22
C SER A 280 -3.82 -6.58 6.11
N THR A 281 -4.95 -6.19 5.52
CA THR A 281 -6.08 -5.52 6.20
C THR A 281 -6.84 -6.45 7.12
N ASN A 282 -6.77 -6.21 8.43
CA ASN A 282 -7.69 -6.80 9.41
C ASN A 282 -9.12 -6.28 9.22
N PHE A 283 -10.14 -7.08 9.54
CA PHE A 283 -11.55 -6.68 9.50
C PHE A 283 -11.93 -5.91 10.77
N SER A 284 -11.29 -4.76 10.96
CA SER A 284 -11.46 -3.85 12.08
C SER A 284 -11.32 -2.40 11.63
N VAL A 285 -11.84 -1.47 12.43
CA VAL A 285 -11.71 -0.02 12.15
C VAL A 285 -10.24 0.39 12.06
N GLY A 286 -9.38 -0.14 12.93
CA GLY A 286 -7.95 0.10 12.89
C GLY A 286 -7.31 -0.45 11.60
N GLY A 287 -7.66 -1.67 11.20
CA GLY A 287 -7.13 -2.32 10.01
C GLY A 287 -7.49 -1.60 8.71
N ILE A 288 -8.75 -1.16 8.58
CA ILE A 288 -9.27 -0.56 7.36
C ILE A 288 -8.92 0.93 7.25
N TYR A 289 -8.88 1.68 8.36
CA TYR A 289 -8.80 3.15 8.32
C TYR A 289 -7.60 3.75 9.09
N GLY A 290 -6.96 2.98 9.97
CA GLY A 290 -6.06 3.55 10.97
C GLY A 290 -4.60 3.70 10.56
N HIS A 291 -4.11 2.77 9.75
CA HIS A 291 -2.72 2.64 9.28
C HIS A 291 -2.69 1.98 7.90
N SER A 292 -1.58 2.11 7.16
CA SER A 292 -1.49 1.60 5.79
C SER A 292 -1.58 0.08 5.78
N ASN A 293 -2.55 -0.44 5.05
CA ASN A 293 -2.79 -1.84 4.72
C ASN A 293 -3.20 -1.96 3.24
N VAL A 294 -3.31 -3.21 2.78
CA VAL A 294 -3.78 -3.53 1.43
C VAL A 294 -4.89 -4.58 1.50
N VAL A 295 -5.96 -4.34 0.74
CA VAL A 295 -6.96 -5.34 0.34
C VAL A 295 -6.59 -5.79 -1.07
N HIS A 296 -6.48 -7.10 -1.27
CA HIS A 296 -6.10 -7.69 -2.55
C HIS A 296 -7.11 -8.77 -2.94
N VAL A 297 -7.85 -8.54 -4.02
CA VAL A 297 -8.68 -9.57 -4.65
C VAL A 297 -7.90 -10.23 -5.78
N CYS A 298 -7.92 -11.55 -5.81
CA CYS A 298 -7.41 -12.36 -6.90
C CYS A 298 -8.56 -13.16 -7.54
N GLU A 299 -8.84 -12.88 -8.81
CA GLU A 299 -9.93 -13.49 -9.58
C GLU A 299 -9.58 -14.88 -10.16
N ARG A 300 -8.44 -15.46 -9.75
CA ARG A 300 -7.99 -16.77 -10.21
C ARG A 300 -8.50 -17.89 -9.32
N ASP A 301 -9.25 -18.81 -9.93
CA ASP A 301 -9.85 -19.97 -9.28
C ASP A 301 -8.82 -20.96 -8.73
N ASP A 302 -7.69 -21.16 -9.42
CA ASP A 302 -6.60 -22.03 -8.98
C ASP A 302 -5.88 -21.50 -7.74
N VAL A 303 -5.76 -20.18 -7.62
CA VAL A 303 -5.26 -19.50 -6.41
C VAL A 303 -6.31 -19.58 -5.30
N ALA A 304 -7.57 -19.24 -5.60
CA ALA A 304 -8.67 -19.33 -4.65
C ALA A 304 -8.86 -20.76 -4.11
N GLY A 305 -8.64 -21.78 -4.93
CA GLY A 305 -8.67 -23.20 -4.54
C GLY A 305 -7.59 -23.57 -3.53
N GLN A 306 -6.41 -22.97 -3.60
CA GLN A 306 -5.36 -23.16 -2.58
C GLN A 306 -5.74 -22.51 -1.24
N TYR A 307 -6.36 -21.34 -1.27
CA TYR A 307 -6.90 -20.71 -0.06
C TYR A 307 -8.11 -21.47 0.50
N LEU A 308 -8.96 -22.04 -0.34
CA LEU A 308 -10.07 -22.91 0.09
C LEU A 308 -9.53 -24.16 0.79
N TRP A 309 -8.50 -24.78 0.20
CA TRP A 309 -7.79 -25.89 0.82
C TRP A 309 -7.21 -25.49 2.19
N LEU A 310 -6.49 -24.36 2.26
CA LEU A 310 -5.94 -23.86 3.53
C LEU A 310 -7.05 -23.68 4.57
N TRP A 311 -8.16 -23.05 4.20
CA TRP A 311 -9.28 -22.83 5.11
C TRP A 311 -9.86 -24.15 5.65
N ASN A 312 -10.01 -25.16 4.78
CA ASN A 312 -10.48 -26.49 5.19
C ASN A 312 -9.48 -27.21 6.11
N GLU A 313 -8.17 -27.06 5.90
CA GLU A 313 -7.16 -27.59 6.82
C GLU A 313 -7.24 -26.89 8.18
N LEU A 314 -7.29 -25.55 8.18
CA LEU A 314 -7.37 -24.76 9.41
C LEU A 314 -8.65 -25.05 10.20
N LYS A 315 -9.77 -25.35 9.52
CA LYS A 315 -11.04 -25.71 10.17
C LYS A 315 -10.92 -26.95 11.06
N LYS A 316 -10.01 -27.88 10.75
CA LYS A 316 -9.76 -29.07 11.58
C LYS A 316 -9.22 -28.72 12.97
N ASN A 317 -8.71 -27.49 13.14
CA ASN A 317 -8.18 -26.95 14.40
C ASN A 317 -7.12 -27.87 15.05
N LEU A 318 -6.32 -28.54 14.22
CA LEU A 318 -5.25 -29.42 14.68
C LEU A 318 -4.09 -28.62 15.30
N PRO A 319 -3.29 -29.22 16.20
CA PRO A 319 -2.10 -28.59 16.77
C PRO A 319 -1.17 -28.04 15.69
N LYS A 320 -0.49 -26.91 15.98
CA LYS A 320 0.44 -26.25 15.03
C LYS A 320 1.46 -27.21 14.42
N SER A 321 1.98 -28.15 15.21
CA SER A 321 2.96 -29.15 14.76
C SER A 321 2.42 -30.13 13.72
N ALA A 322 1.10 -30.40 13.72
CA ALA A 322 0.47 -31.22 12.70
C ALA A 322 0.25 -30.45 11.39
N ASP A 323 -0.08 -29.15 11.48
CA ASP A 323 -0.32 -28.30 10.31
C ASP A 323 0.97 -27.98 9.53
N ALA A 324 2.10 -27.78 10.22
CA ALA A 324 3.33 -27.25 9.60
C ALA A 324 3.85 -28.10 8.43
N GLY A 325 3.99 -29.41 8.61
CA GLY A 325 4.44 -30.32 7.55
C GLY A 325 3.48 -30.40 6.36
N VAL A 326 2.17 -30.37 6.63
CA VAL A 326 1.12 -30.39 5.60
C VAL A 326 1.19 -29.13 4.73
N LEU A 327 1.35 -27.95 5.34
CA LEU A 327 1.43 -26.68 4.63
C LEU A 327 2.71 -26.53 3.83
N VAL A 328 3.86 -26.96 4.39
CA VAL A 328 5.15 -26.96 3.67
C VAL A 328 5.09 -27.88 2.46
N GLY A 329 4.54 -29.09 2.61
CA GLY A 329 4.41 -30.04 1.50
C GLY A 329 3.46 -29.54 0.39
N LYS A 330 2.37 -28.85 0.76
CA LYS A 330 1.41 -28.31 -0.22
C LYS A 330 1.88 -27.04 -0.92
N THR A 331 2.60 -26.18 -0.20
CA THR A 331 3.09 -24.89 -0.71
C THR A 331 4.60 -24.78 -0.59
N PRO A 332 5.38 -25.56 -1.37
CA PRO A 332 6.84 -25.44 -1.34
C PRO A 332 7.28 -24.05 -1.79
N LEU A 333 8.47 -23.64 -1.35
CA LEU A 333 9.07 -22.40 -1.82
C LEU A 333 9.43 -22.54 -3.31
N PRO A 334 9.13 -21.53 -4.17
CA PRO A 334 9.48 -21.60 -5.59
C PRO A 334 11.00 -21.68 -5.79
N GLY A 335 11.46 -22.64 -6.60
CA GLY A 335 12.86 -22.68 -7.05
C GLY A 335 13.17 -21.54 -8.02
N ASP A 336 12.29 -21.34 -9.00
CA ASP A 336 12.26 -20.18 -9.89
C ASP A 336 10.98 -19.37 -9.60
N PRO A 337 11.09 -18.14 -9.04
CA PRO A 337 9.96 -17.27 -8.80
C PRO A 337 9.16 -16.90 -10.06
N LEU A 338 9.80 -16.93 -11.24
CA LEU A 338 9.18 -16.54 -12.51
C LEU A 338 8.48 -17.72 -13.21
N ALA A 339 8.68 -18.96 -12.76
CA ALA A 339 8.08 -20.15 -13.36
C ALA A 339 6.54 -20.17 -13.24
N LYS A 340 5.98 -19.44 -12.28
CA LYS A 340 4.53 -19.28 -12.11
C LYS A 340 4.20 -17.82 -11.83
N GLN A 341 3.12 -17.34 -12.45
CA GLN A 341 2.67 -15.95 -12.25
C GLN A 341 2.24 -15.67 -10.80
N ILE A 342 1.64 -16.66 -10.11
CA ILE A 342 1.19 -16.49 -8.71
C ILE A 342 1.44 -17.78 -7.94
N THR A 343 2.11 -17.67 -6.79
CA THR A 343 2.33 -18.80 -5.88
C THR A 343 2.02 -18.40 -4.44
N PRO A 344 0.94 -18.94 -3.84
CA PRO A 344 0.70 -18.81 -2.41
C PRO A 344 1.74 -19.59 -1.59
N ILE A 345 2.24 -18.98 -0.52
CA ILE A 345 3.16 -19.59 0.44
C ILE A 345 2.52 -19.46 1.82
N PHE A 346 2.11 -20.59 2.42
CA PHE A 346 1.40 -20.57 3.70
C PHE A 346 2.31 -20.87 4.90
N SER A 347 1.86 -20.42 6.07
CA SER A 347 2.44 -20.65 7.40
C SER A 347 1.40 -21.33 8.30
N PRO A 348 1.77 -22.09 9.34
CA PRO A 348 3.11 -22.22 9.94
C PRO A 348 4.13 -23.01 9.11
N ARG A 349 5.41 -22.75 9.39
CA ARG A 349 6.57 -23.51 8.93
C ARG A 349 7.51 -23.69 10.12
N ASP A 350 8.23 -24.82 10.15
CA ASP A 350 9.13 -25.15 11.26
C ASP A 350 10.53 -24.52 11.12
N SER A 351 10.88 -24.03 9.94
CA SER A 351 12.16 -23.40 9.62
C SER A 351 12.01 -21.92 9.22
N LEU A 352 13.13 -21.20 9.21
CA LEU A 352 13.22 -19.84 8.68
C LEU A 352 13.54 -19.78 7.17
N GLU A 353 13.54 -20.93 6.48
CA GLU A 353 13.92 -21.02 5.06
C GLU A 353 13.07 -20.11 4.16
N ALA A 354 11.80 -19.92 4.49
CA ALA A 354 10.95 -18.97 3.76
C ALA A 354 11.47 -17.52 3.89
N LEU A 355 11.92 -17.14 5.08
CA LEU A 355 12.50 -15.82 5.32
C LEU A 355 13.85 -15.66 4.62
N ASP A 356 14.67 -16.70 4.62
CA ASP A 356 15.93 -16.75 3.87
C ASP A 356 15.68 -16.63 2.36
N TRP A 357 14.66 -17.33 1.84
CA TRP A 357 14.25 -17.25 0.44
C TRP A 357 13.81 -15.84 0.05
N TYR A 358 12.96 -15.18 0.84
CA TYR A 358 12.57 -13.78 0.56
C TYR A 358 13.78 -12.84 0.56
N ALA A 359 14.73 -13.04 1.48
CA ALA A 359 15.95 -12.23 1.53
C ALA A 359 16.87 -12.46 0.34
N GLN A 360 16.94 -13.69 -0.19
CA GLN A 360 17.65 -14.01 -1.42
C GLN A 360 17.03 -13.28 -2.62
N GLN A 361 15.69 -13.26 -2.73
CA GLN A 361 15.02 -12.49 -3.78
C GLN A 361 15.31 -10.99 -3.66
N ALA A 362 15.26 -10.44 -2.44
CA ALA A 362 15.58 -9.05 -2.19
C ALA A 362 17.02 -8.69 -2.60
N LYS A 363 17.98 -9.55 -2.24
CA LYS A 363 19.40 -9.34 -2.57
C LYS A 363 19.69 -9.51 -4.06
N GLY A 364 18.95 -10.39 -4.73
CA GLY A 364 19.06 -10.69 -6.16
C GLY A 364 18.45 -9.64 -7.10
N ALA A 365 17.72 -8.65 -6.57
CA ALA A 365 17.21 -7.51 -7.35
C ALA A 365 18.36 -6.78 -8.07
N ASN A 366 18.21 -6.50 -9.37
CA ASN A 366 19.27 -5.92 -10.20
C ASN A 366 19.09 -4.42 -10.44
N ASP A 367 17.85 -3.97 -10.65
CA ASP A 367 17.52 -2.59 -10.93
C ASP A 367 17.02 -1.90 -9.66
N ALA A 368 15.98 -2.46 -9.05
CA ALA A 368 15.26 -1.79 -7.98
C ALA A 368 14.64 -2.76 -6.95
N LEU A 369 14.73 -2.40 -5.66
CA LEU A 369 14.13 -3.15 -4.55
C LEU A 369 13.25 -2.23 -3.70
N PHE A 370 11.94 -2.46 -3.66
CA PHE A 370 11.02 -1.66 -2.84
C PHE A 370 10.38 -2.52 -1.77
N MET A 371 10.56 -2.17 -0.50
CA MET A 371 10.02 -2.95 0.62
C MET A 371 9.41 -2.08 1.71
N THR A 372 8.43 -2.66 2.40
CA THR A 372 7.79 -2.09 3.58
C THR A 372 8.14 -2.87 4.85
N PHE A 373 8.38 -2.16 5.96
CA PHE A 373 8.81 -2.75 7.24
C PHE A 373 7.98 -2.21 8.40
N ALA A 374 6.95 -2.96 8.81
CA ALA A 374 6.09 -2.58 9.94
C ALA A 374 6.71 -2.81 11.32
N PHE A 375 7.72 -3.68 11.44
CA PHE A 375 8.30 -4.10 12.71
C PHE A 375 9.83 -4.06 12.70
N GLY A 376 10.40 -3.01 12.11
CA GLY A 376 11.83 -2.89 11.86
C GLY A 376 12.32 -3.80 10.72
N MET A 377 13.63 -3.74 10.43
CA MET A 377 14.26 -4.48 9.34
C MET A 377 15.09 -5.64 9.89
N ASN A 378 14.69 -6.87 9.58
CA ASN A 378 15.47 -8.07 9.92
C ASN A 378 16.88 -8.01 9.31
N GLN A 379 17.89 -8.56 9.99
CA GLN A 379 19.29 -8.56 9.52
C GLN A 379 19.46 -9.13 8.10
N ARG A 380 18.66 -10.12 7.72
CA ARG A 380 18.65 -10.68 6.36
C ARG A 380 18.34 -9.64 5.29
N PHE A 381 17.34 -8.79 5.54
CA PHE A 381 17.02 -7.68 4.63
C PHE A 381 18.01 -6.54 4.77
N GLN A 382 18.55 -6.27 5.96
CA GLN A 382 19.66 -5.31 6.08
C GLN A 382 20.86 -5.71 5.21
N ASP A 383 21.15 -7.01 5.06
CA ASP A 383 22.16 -7.50 4.13
C ASP A 383 21.80 -7.20 2.67
N ALA A 384 20.55 -7.42 2.24
CA ALA A 384 20.10 -7.02 0.90
C ALA A 384 20.25 -5.51 0.65
N TYR A 385 19.94 -4.66 1.63
CA TYR A 385 20.10 -3.21 1.52
C TYR A 385 21.56 -2.73 1.62
N ARG A 386 22.46 -3.56 2.15
CA ARG A 386 23.90 -3.26 2.25
C ARG A 386 24.68 -3.76 1.05
N ASN A 387 24.41 -5.01 0.66
CA ASN A 387 25.24 -5.83 -0.22
C ASN A 387 24.47 -6.37 -1.45
N GLY A 388 23.23 -5.94 -1.68
CA GLY A 388 22.48 -6.28 -2.88
C GLY A 388 22.91 -5.50 -4.12
N ASN A 389 22.45 -5.93 -5.29
CA ASN A 389 22.86 -5.36 -6.58
C ASN A 389 22.01 -4.17 -7.04
N ALA A 390 20.75 -4.08 -6.58
CA ALA A 390 19.80 -3.04 -6.97
C ALA A 390 20.39 -1.63 -6.80
N LYS A 391 20.25 -0.79 -7.83
CA LYS A 391 20.76 0.60 -7.84
C LYS A 391 19.85 1.56 -7.09
N LEU A 392 18.58 1.19 -6.91
CA LEU A 392 17.60 1.96 -6.16
C LEU A 392 16.87 1.06 -5.16
N ARG A 393 16.95 1.37 -3.87
CA ARG A 393 16.34 0.56 -2.81
C ARG A 393 15.46 1.43 -1.93
N TYR A 394 14.14 1.33 -2.09
CA TYR A 394 13.18 2.03 -1.23
C TYR A 394 12.85 1.19 -0.01
N ALA A 395 12.97 1.77 1.18
CA ALA A 395 12.48 1.20 2.42
C ALA A 395 11.46 2.15 3.05
N LEU A 396 10.20 1.73 3.10
CA LEU A 396 9.16 2.40 3.88
C LEU A 396 9.03 1.70 5.22
N MET A 397 9.14 2.42 6.33
CA MET A 397 9.22 1.81 7.66
C MET A 397 8.25 2.47 8.64
N GLU A 398 7.65 1.68 9.53
CA GLU A 398 6.92 2.19 10.69
C GLU A 398 7.86 2.95 11.64
N ALA A 399 8.99 2.32 11.97
CA ALA A 399 10.02 2.84 12.87
C ALA A 399 11.39 2.26 12.50
N MET A 400 12.46 2.93 12.91
CA MET A 400 13.84 2.44 12.68
C MET A 400 14.16 1.14 13.44
N SER A 401 13.51 0.89 14.57
CA SER A 401 13.65 -0.35 15.32
C SER A 401 12.28 -1.00 15.50
N GLY A 402 12.25 -2.34 15.34
CA GLY A 402 11.15 -3.16 15.80
C GLY A 402 11.12 -3.29 17.33
N PRO A 403 10.21 -4.14 17.85
CA PRO A 403 10.18 -4.49 19.27
C PRO A 403 11.52 -5.08 19.74
N THR A 404 12.12 -4.51 20.78
CA THR A 404 13.36 -5.00 21.42
C THR A 404 13.17 -5.18 22.92
N ARG A 405 14.04 -5.98 23.55
CA ARG A 405 14.02 -6.17 25.01
C ARG A 405 14.80 -5.10 25.76
N THR A 406 15.81 -4.50 25.13
CA THR A 406 16.68 -3.50 25.76
C THR A 406 16.83 -2.23 24.93
N LYS A 407 17.29 -1.15 25.58
CA LYS A 407 17.57 0.15 24.94
C LYS A 407 18.78 0.06 24.02
N GLU A 408 19.76 -0.75 24.38
CA GLU A 408 21.00 -0.97 23.62
C GLU A 408 20.70 -1.67 22.30
N GLN A 409 19.82 -2.69 22.32
CA GLN A 409 19.33 -3.34 21.10
C GLN A 409 18.59 -2.36 20.18
N LYS A 410 17.76 -1.49 20.75
CA LYS A 410 17.07 -0.45 20.00
C LYS A 410 18.06 0.52 19.35
N ALA A 411 19.02 1.02 20.12
CA ALA A 411 20.05 1.93 19.63
C ALA A 411 20.92 1.27 18.54
N ALA A 412 21.26 -0.02 18.67
CA ALA A 412 22.00 -0.77 17.66
C ALA A 412 21.20 -0.93 16.36
N ASN A 413 19.91 -1.25 16.45
CA ASN A 413 19.01 -1.30 15.29
C ASN A 413 18.93 0.07 14.59
N GLU A 414 18.72 1.14 15.36
CA GLU A 414 18.66 2.51 14.83
C GLU A 414 19.97 2.92 14.15
N ALA A 415 21.11 2.61 14.75
CA ALA A 415 22.43 2.86 14.17
C ALA A 415 22.63 2.10 12.85
N ALA A 416 22.19 0.83 12.78
CA ALA A 416 22.26 0.04 11.56
C ALA A 416 21.41 0.65 10.43
N ILE A 417 20.18 1.10 10.74
CA ILE A 417 19.34 1.80 9.77
C ILE A 417 19.95 3.13 9.35
N ILE A 418 20.50 3.92 10.28
CA ILE A 418 21.19 5.17 9.95
C ILE A 418 22.36 4.94 9.00
N ALA A 419 23.14 3.86 9.22
CA ALA A 419 24.23 3.50 8.32
C ALA A 419 23.73 3.18 6.91
N LEU A 420 22.67 2.37 6.78
CA LEU A 420 22.06 2.06 5.48
C LEU A 420 21.55 3.30 4.77
N ARG A 421 20.94 4.24 5.50
CA ARG A 421 20.40 5.50 4.95
C ARG A 421 21.44 6.44 4.36
N ARG A 422 22.71 6.27 4.71
CA ARG A 422 23.82 7.07 4.15
C ARG A 422 24.28 6.57 2.80
N MET A 423 23.88 5.36 2.39
CA MET A 423 24.23 4.80 1.09
C MET A 423 23.40 5.48 -0.02
N PRO A 424 24.00 5.89 -1.15
CA PRO A 424 23.30 6.64 -2.19
C PRO A 424 22.16 5.86 -2.86
N GLU A 425 22.27 4.54 -2.93
CA GLU A 425 21.28 3.61 -3.49
C GLU A 425 20.01 3.53 -2.62
N ASN A 426 20.16 3.81 -1.33
CA ASN A 426 19.12 3.59 -0.32
C ASN A 426 18.27 4.85 -0.11
N LYS A 427 16.94 4.70 -0.23
CA LYS A 427 15.96 5.76 0.01
C LYS A 427 14.95 5.31 1.06
N PHE A 428 15.04 5.88 2.25
CA PHE A 428 14.24 5.47 3.40
C PHE A 428 13.20 6.54 3.75
N ALA A 429 11.97 6.11 3.95
CA ALA A 429 10.91 6.89 4.57
C ALA A 429 10.48 6.17 5.85
N ILE A 430 10.46 6.89 6.98
CA ILE A 430 10.16 6.32 8.29
C ILE A 430 9.00 7.09 8.90
N GLY A 431 8.03 6.37 9.46
CA GLY A 431 6.83 6.91 10.09
C GLY A 431 7.14 8.05 11.05
N SER A 432 6.56 9.22 10.76
CA SER A 432 6.69 10.43 11.56
C SER A 432 5.53 11.37 11.26
N ARG A 433 5.40 12.43 12.05
CA ARG A 433 4.40 13.47 11.86
C ARG A 433 4.98 14.84 12.18
N LEU A 434 4.44 15.88 11.55
CA LEU A 434 4.79 17.26 11.81
C LEU A 434 4.02 17.78 13.02
N GLY A 435 4.75 18.01 14.11
CA GLY A 435 4.20 18.63 15.33
C GLY A 435 4.10 20.15 15.23
N LYS A 436 3.61 20.78 16.32
CA LYS A 436 3.56 22.24 16.42
C LYS A 436 4.96 22.85 16.24
N GLY A 437 5.08 23.83 15.34
CA GLY A 437 6.34 24.49 15.02
C GLY A 437 7.25 23.72 14.06
N ALA A 438 6.83 22.55 13.56
CA ALA A 438 7.58 21.86 12.52
C ALA A 438 7.51 22.64 11.21
N PHE A 439 8.65 23.16 10.75
CA PHE A 439 8.83 23.87 9.48
C PHE A 439 7.95 25.13 9.26
N ASN A 440 7.44 25.78 10.32
CA ASN A 440 6.70 27.06 10.37
C ASN A 440 5.42 27.22 9.50
N HIS A 441 5.39 26.75 8.25
CA HIS A 441 4.28 26.88 7.29
C HIS A 441 3.59 25.55 6.99
N TRP A 442 3.91 24.49 7.74
CA TRP A 442 3.25 23.20 7.63
C TRP A 442 2.17 23.10 8.71
N LEU A 443 1.07 22.44 8.36
CA LEU A 443 -0.03 22.17 9.29
C LEU A 443 0.43 21.16 10.35
N VAL A 444 -0.16 21.26 11.54
CA VAL A 444 0.05 20.26 12.59
C VAL A 444 -0.67 18.97 12.18
N GLU A 445 0.04 17.85 12.24
CA GLU A 445 -0.48 16.54 11.87
C GLU A 445 -0.85 15.71 13.10
N GLN A 446 -1.94 14.97 13.00
CA GLN A 446 -2.44 14.09 14.05
C GLN A 446 -2.42 12.63 13.62
N LEU A 447 -2.08 11.73 14.55
CA LEU A 447 -2.34 10.31 14.34
C LEU A 447 -3.85 10.05 14.32
N SER A 448 -4.25 8.97 13.64
CA SER A 448 -5.66 8.52 13.60
C SER A 448 -6.22 8.25 15.00
N GLY A 449 -5.38 7.76 15.92
CA GLY A 449 -5.81 7.28 17.23
C GLY A 449 -6.48 5.90 17.20
N LEU A 450 -6.63 5.31 16.01
CA LEU A 450 -7.28 4.02 15.80
C LEU A 450 -6.35 2.83 16.07
N ASN A 451 -5.03 3.06 16.13
CA ASN A 451 -4.02 2.06 16.46
C ASN A 451 -2.99 2.60 17.46
N VAL A 452 -2.53 1.74 18.37
CA VAL A 452 -1.56 2.11 19.42
C VAL A 452 -0.13 1.70 19.05
N HIS A 453 0.05 0.46 18.57
CA HIS A 453 1.36 -0.17 18.40
C HIS A 453 2.00 0.06 17.02
N VAL A 454 1.20 0.09 15.96
CA VAL A 454 1.63 0.38 14.58
C VAL A 454 0.74 1.49 14.05
N ARG A 455 1.33 2.66 13.81
CA ARG A 455 0.62 3.93 13.64
C ARG A 455 0.57 4.42 12.20
N TYR A 456 1.49 3.99 11.34
CA TYR A 456 1.63 4.48 9.98
C TYR A 456 1.58 3.35 8.95
N LEU A 457 2.39 2.30 9.13
CA LEU A 457 2.63 1.28 8.11
C LEU A 457 2.48 -0.13 8.67
N HIS A 458 1.43 -0.83 8.22
CA HIS A 458 1.21 -2.24 8.54
C HIS A 458 1.15 -3.16 7.32
N THR A 459 1.18 -2.62 6.10
CA THR A 459 1.40 -3.41 4.90
C THR A 459 2.80 -4.04 4.90
N LYS A 460 2.91 -5.25 4.38
CA LYS A 460 4.18 -5.95 4.11
C LYS A 460 4.19 -6.43 2.67
N TYR A 461 4.89 -5.71 1.80
CA TYR A 461 5.20 -6.14 0.45
C TYR A 461 6.68 -5.94 0.14
N MET A 462 7.12 -6.66 -0.88
CA MET A 462 8.43 -6.58 -1.50
C MET A 462 8.21 -6.58 -3.01
N LEU A 463 8.81 -5.61 -3.69
CA LEU A 463 8.84 -5.53 -5.14
C LEU A 463 10.30 -5.68 -5.58
N VAL A 464 10.54 -6.62 -6.48
CA VAL A 464 11.87 -6.94 -7.02
C VAL A 464 11.84 -6.57 -8.50
N ASP A 465 12.68 -5.62 -8.89
CA ASP A 465 12.77 -5.07 -10.24
C ASP A 465 11.40 -4.67 -10.84
N PRO A 466 10.56 -3.91 -10.11
CA PRO A 466 9.17 -3.63 -10.50
C PRO A 466 9.01 -2.82 -11.79
N LEU A 467 10.09 -2.29 -12.35
CA LEU A 467 10.09 -1.56 -13.61
C LEU A 467 10.60 -2.41 -14.80
N GLY A 468 11.04 -3.65 -14.54
CA GLY A 468 11.50 -4.59 -15.55
C GLY A 468 10.36 -5.27 -16.30
N ALA A 469 10.73 -6.26 -17.14
CA ALA A 469 9.81 -7.03 -17.97
C ALA A 469 8.93 -8.00 -17.16
N ASN A 470 9.39 -8.42 -15.98
CA ASN A 470 8.68 -9.31 -15.06
C ASN A 470 8.63 -8.66 -13.67
N PRO A 471 7.80 -7.62 -13.50
CA PRO A 471 7.77 -6.78 -12.30
C PRO A 471 7.12 -7.42 -11.07
#